data_AF-A0A6C2YV26-F1
#
_entry.id   AF-A0A6C2YV26-F1
#
_cell.length_a   1.000
_cell.length_b   1.000
_cell.length_c   1.000
_cell.angle_alpha   90.00
_cell.angle_beta   90.00
_cell.angle_gamma   90.00
#
_symmetry.space_group_name_H-M   'P 1'
#
loop_
_entity.id
_entity.type
_entity.pdbx_description
1 polymer ?
#
loop_
_entity_poly.entity_id
_entity_poly.type
_entity_poly.pdbx_seq_one_letter_code
_entity_poly.pdbx_strand_id
1 'polypeptide(L)'
;MGMDLSGPGGEFWWDFFRWPKLLRIALRHGWEPAGTLLPLVETVEFPEEDWDGGYVSNDHQLVTAEDAAALADALERALPTISDTVTLTDAERDQWEPTDETERAASDLRSLSGPVWKAAIREFIEFCRAGGFTIG
;
A
#
# COMPACT_ATOMS: atom_id res chain seq x y z
N MET A 1 -5.73 10.99 -9.73
CA MET A 1 -6.50 9.88 -9.12
C MET A 1 -5.54 9.10 -8.25
N GLY A 2 -5.94 8.82 -7.02
CA GLY A 2 -5.15 8.16 -5.98
C GLY A 2 -6.09 7.56 -4.95
N MET A 3 -5.51 7.04 -3.87
CA MET A 3 -6.23 6.45 -2.75
C MET A 3 -6.19 7.42 -1.58
N ASP A 4 -7.36 7.86 -1.12
CA ASP A 4 -7.53 8.63 0.09
C ASP A 4 -7.76 7.67 1.26
N LEU A 5 -6.82 7.61 2.19
CA LEU A 5 -6.87 6.73 3.36
C LEU A 5 -7.28 7.54 4.58
N SER A 6 -8.36 7.14 5.26
CA SER A 6 -8.86 7.84 6.43
C SER A 6 -9.00 6.89 7.62
N GLY A 7 -8.54 7.30 8.80
CA GLY A 7 -8.56 6.44 9.98
C GLY A 7 -8.25 7.18 11.29
N PRO A 8 -8.08 6.45 12.40
CA PRO A 8 -7.72 7.03 13.70
C PRO A 8 -6.39 7.78 13.67
N GLY A 9 -5.50 7.41 12.74
CA GLY A 9 -4.23 8.09 12.49
C GLY A 9 -4.33 9.39 11.70
N GLY A 10 -5.53 9.79 11.26
CA GLY A 10 -5.79 10.98 10.46
C GLY A 10 -6.19 10.66 9.02
N GLU A 11 -5.65 11.43 8.08
CA GLU A 11 -5.83 11.23 6.64
C GLU A 11 -4.45 11.04 6.00
N PHE A 12 -4.35 10.10 5.08
CA PHE A 12 -3.13 9.81 4.34
C PHE A 12 -3.47 9.60 2.86
N TRP A 13 -2.61 10.04 1.96
CA TRP A 13 -2.88 9.91 0.52
C TRP A 13 -1.75 9.20 -0.19
N TRP A 14 -2.11 8.25 -1.05
CA TRP A 14 -1.19 7.59 -1.98
C TRP A 14 -1.64 7.78 -3.42
N ASP A 15 -0.70 7.91 -4.35
CA ASP A 15 -1.05 7.87 -5.75
C ASP A 15 -1.37 6.46 -6.24
N PHE A 16 -2.19 6.40 -7.28
CA PHE A 16 -2.65 5.15 -7.90
C PHE A 16 -1.52 4.24 -8.38
N PHE A 17 -0.35 4.79 -8.75
CA PHE A 17 0.77 3.99 -9.25
C PHE A 17 1.65 3.44 -8.13
N ARG A 18 1.71 4.10 -6.97
CA ARG A 18 2.56 3.69 -5.84
C ARG A 18 1.82 2.82 -4.84
N TRP A 19 0.52 3.03 -4.66
CA TRP A 19 -0.27 2.23 -3.72
C TRP A 19 -0.15 0.70 -3.97
N PRO A 20 -0.37 0.18 -5.19
CA PRO A 20 -0.20 -1.26 -5.45
C PRO A 20 1.23 -1.76 -5.23
N LYS A 21 2.23 -0.90 -5.44
CA LYS A 21 3.64 -1.24 -5.24
C LYS A 21 3.99 -1.36 -3.76
N LEU A 22 3.43 -0.47 -2.94
CA LEU A 22 3.57 -0.50 -1.49
C LEU A 22 3.02 -1.82 -0.93
N LEU A 23 1.80 -2.19 -1.35
CA LEU A 23 1.18 -3.47 -0.98
C LEU A 23 2.04 -4.65 -1.43
N ARG A 24 2.56 -4.64 -2.66
CA ARG A 24 3.42 -5.72 -3.16
C ARG A 24 4.72 -5.87 -2.37
N ILE A 25 5.32 -4.77 -1.93
CA ILE A 25 6.48 -4.81 -1.03
C ILE A 25 6.07 -5.43 0.31
N ALA A 26 4.96 -5.01 0.91
CA ALA A 26 4.49 -5.59 2.15
C ALA A 26 4.25 -7.10 2.02
N LEU A 27 3.57 -7.56 0.96
CA LEU A 27 3.35 -8.98 0.67
C LEU A 27 4.67 -9.77 0.68
N ARG A 28 5.71 -9.22 0.04
CA ARG A 28 7.04 -9.87 0.00
C ARG A 28 7.72 -9.94 1.35
N HIS A 29 7.41 -9.01 2.24
CA HIS A 29 7.98 -8.92 3.58
C HIS A 29 7.11 -9.61 4.65
N GLY A 30 6.18 -10.46 4.21
CA GLY A 30 5.40 -11.36 5.07
C GLY A 30 4.08 -10.76 5.56
N TRP A 31 3.56 -9.73 4.88
CA TRP A 31 2.17 -9.35 5.06
C TRP A 31 1.27 -10.37 4.35
N GLU A 32 0.29 -10.88 5.07
CA GLU A 32 -0.78 -11.70 4.52
C GLU A 32 -2.06 -10.85 4.58
N PRO A 33 -2.64 -10.46 3.44
CA PRO A 33 -3.80 -9.58 3.42
C PRO A 33 -4.98 -10.32 4.04
N ALA A 34 -5.53 -9.76 5.11
CA ALA A 34 -6.72 -10.32 5.76
C ALA A 34 -7.98 -10.17 4.91
N GLY A 35 -7.93 -9.32 3.88
CA GLY A 35 -9.07 -8.89 3.09
C GLY A 35 -9.69 -7.63 3.68
N THR A 36 -10.09 -6.71 2.80
CA THR A 36 -10.84 -5.52 3.21
C THR A 36 -12.33 -5.84 3.36
N LEU A 37 -13.02 -5.08 4.21
CA LEU A 37 -14.45 -5.19 4.42
C LEU A 37 -15.15 -4.01 3.76
N LEU A 38 -16.12 -4.24 2.88
CA LEU A 38 -16.95 -3.13 2.41
C LEU A 38 -17.81 -2.60 3.57
N PRO A 39 -17.97 -1.28 3.69
CA PRO A 39 -18.93 -0.73 4.63
C PRO A 39 -20.31 -1.20 4.20
N LEU A 40 -21.08 -1.75 5.14
CA LEU A 40 -22.51 -2.04 4.98
C LEU A 40 -23.25 -0.71 4.77
N VAL A 41 -23.18 -0.15 3.57
CA VAL A 41 -24.10 0.90 3.15
C VAL A 41 -25.45 0.22 2.89
N GLU A 42 -26.43 0.50 3.75
CA GLU A 42 -27.83 0.02 3.66
C GLU A 42 -28.50 0.23 2.29
N THR A 43 -27.87 0.96 1.37
CA THR A 43 -28.45 1.41 0.10
C THR A 43 -27.92 0.72 -1.14
N VAL A 44 -26.94 -0.18 -1.04
CA VAL A 44 -26.41 -0.88 -2.22
C VAL A 44 -26.43 -2.38 -1.98
N GLU A 45 -27.32 -3.08 -2.68
CA GLU A 45 -27.41 -4.54 -2.75
C GLU A 45 -26.18 -5.12 -3.48
N PHE A 46 -24.97 -4.82 -3.03
CA PHE A 46 -23.83 -5.67 -3.36
C PHE A 46 -23.81 -6.76 -2.30
N PRO A 47 -24.14 -8.02 -2.66
CA PRO A 47 -24.00 -9.10 -1.72
C PRO A 47 -22.53 -9.15 -1.29
N GLU A 48 -22.27 -9.19 0.02
CA GLU A 48 -20.93 -9.37 0.59
C GLU A 48 -20.20 -10.59 -0.02
N GLU A 49 -20.95 -11.52 -0.62
CA GLU A 49 -20.47 -12.72 -1.32
C GLU A 49 -19.64 -12.46 -2.59
N ASP A 50 -19.70 -11.27 -3.19
CA ASP A 50 -18.96 -10.95 -4.43
C ASP A 50 -17.75 -10.01 -4.21
N TRP A 51 -17.45 -9.60 -2.98
CA TRP A 51 -16.28 -8.77 -2.70
C TRP A 51 -15.01 -9.62 -2.68
N ASP A 52 -14.01 -9.22 -3.48
CA ASP A 52 -12.74 -9.93 -3.61
C ASP A 52 -11.72 -9.59 -2.50
N GLY A 53 -12.09 -8.73 -1.55
CA GLY A 53 -11.19 -8.27 -0.49
C GLY A 53 -10.14 -7.27 -0.98
N GLY A 54 -10.36 -6.64 -2.14
CA GLY A 54 -9.38 -5.78 -2.81
C GLY A 54 -8.98 -4.54 -2.02
N TYR A 55 -7.73 -4.12 -2.22
CA TYR A 55 -7.16 -2.91 -1.60
C TYR A 55 -6.97 -1.77 -2.60
N VAL A 56 -7.12 -2.02 -3.91
CA VAL A 56 -6.71 -1.10 -4.99
C VAL A 56 -7.86 -0.33 -5.63
N SER A 57 -9.06 -0.42 -5.06
CA SER A 57 -10.25 0.31 -5.50
C SER A 57 -10.66 1.34 -4.46
N ASN A 58 -11.46 2.33 -4.87
CA ASN A 58 -11.95 3.42 -4.00
C ASN A 58 -13.41 3.14 -3.60
N ASP A 59 -13.68 1.94 -3.08
CA ASP A 59 -15.04 1.48 -2.75
C ASP A 59 -15.40 1.78 -1.28
N HIS A 60 -14.67 2.69 -0.63
CA HIS A 60 -14.77 2.98 0.80
C HIS A 60 -14.51 1.75 1.67
N GLN A 61 -13.69 0.80 1.20
CA GLN A 61 -13.42 -0.44 1.92
C GLN A 61 -12.59 -0.18 3.20
N LEU A 62 -12.91 -0.92 4.25
CA LEU A 62 -12.30 -0.87 5.56
C LEU A 62 -11.19 -1.93 5.68
N VAL A 63 -10.00 -1.45 6.01
CA VAL A 63 -8.87 -2.26 6.47
C VAL A 63 -8.96 -2.36 7.99
N THR A 64 -9.00 -3.58 8.52
CA THR A 64 -9.10 -3.81 9.98
C THR A 64 -7.82 -3.35 10.69
N ALA A 65 -7.91 -3.08 11.99
CA ALA A 65 -6.74 -2.68 12.78
C ALA A 65 -5.66 -3.77 12.81
N GLU A 66 -6.07 -5.04 12.80
CA GLU A 66 -5.15 -6.18 12.76
C GLU A 66 -4.39 -6.23 11.43
N ASP A 67 -5.10 -6.05 10.31
CA ASP A 67 -4.50 -6.04 8.99
C ASP A 67 -3.61 -4.82 8.75
N ALA A 68 -4.05 -3.64 9.23
CA ALA A 68 -3.24 -2.43 9.21
C ALA A 68 -1.95 -2.60 10.02
N ALA A 69 -2.01 -3.20 11.22
CA ALA A 69 -0.82 -3.48 12.02
C ALA A 69 0.12 -4.49 11.33
N ALA A 70 -0.42 -5.55 10.72
CA ALA A 70 0.35 -6.51 9.95
C ALA A 70 1.04 -5.87 8.73
N LEU A 71 0.33 -4.98 8.03
CA LEU A 71 0.85 -4.18 6.93
C LEU A 71 2.01 -3.29 7.41
N ALA A 72 1.83 -2.60 8.54
CA ALA A 72 2.85 -1.75 9.14
C ALA A 72 4.13 -2.54 9.49
N ASP A 73 3.99 -3.71 10.10
CA ASP A 73 5.12 -4.57 10.48
C ASP A 73 5.89 -5.09 9.25
N ALA A 74 5.18 -5.46 8.18
CA ALA A 74 5.83 -5.88 6.94
C ALA A 74 6.55 -4.73 6.24
N LEU A 75 5.96 -3.53 6.23
CA LEU A 75 6.61 -2.34 5.69
C LEU A 75 7.84 -1.93 6.52
N GLU A 76 7.79 -2.06 7.84
CA GLU A 76 8.93 -1.81 8.71
C GLU A 76 10.10 -2.77 8.40
N ARG A 77 9.79 -4.06 8.12
CA ARG A 77 10.78 -5.04 7.63
C ARG A 77 11.31 -4.72 6.24
N ALA A 78 10.53 -4.01 5.42
CA ALA A 78 10.93 -3.60 4.07
C ALA A 78 11.85 -2.36 4.05
N LEU A 79 11.72 -1.46 5.03
CA LEU A 79 12.52 -0.23 5.14
C LEU A 79 14.04 -0.40 4.95
N PRO A 80 14.73 -1.42 5.53
CA PRO A 80 16.17 -1.61 5.29
C PRO A 80 16.50 -2.06 3.86
N THR A 81 15.55 -2.66 3.15
CA THR A 81 15.70 -3.07 1.74
C THR A 81 15.53 -1.88 0.79
N ILE A 82 14.81 -0.83 1.22
CA ILE A 82 14.62 0.40 0.46
C ILE A 82 15.87 1.28 0.58
N SER A 83 16.54 1.48 -0.55
CA SER A 83 17.74 2.33 -0.65
C SER A 83 17.41 3.79 -0.32
N ASP A 84 18.28 4.42 0.48
CA ASP A 84 18.20 5.86 0.80
C ASP A 84 18.59 6.74 -0.39
N THR A 85 19.31 6.18 -1.37
CA THR A 85 19.80 6.89 -2.54
C THR A 85 18.84 6.70 -3.71
N VAL A 86 18.29 7.81 -4.24
CA VAL A 86 17.50 7.82 -5.47
C VAL A 86 18.34 7.20 -6.58
N THR A 87 17.93 6.01 -7.05
CA THR A 87 18.80 5.19 -7.91
C THR A 87 18.46 5.31 -9.39
N LEU A 88 17.41 6.06 -9.77
CA LEU A 88 16.98 6.16 -11.16
C LEU A 88 16.64 7.60 -11.53
N THR A 89 17.05 7.97 -12.73
CA THR A 89 16.53 9.14 -13.44
C THR A 89 15.21 8.78 -14.12
N ASP A 90 14.32 9.76 -14.34
CA ASP A 90 13.03 9.52 -15.01
C ASP A 90 13.16 8.88 -16.41
N ALA A 91 14.32 9.00 -17.05
CA ALA A 91 14.62 8.42 -18.35
C ALA A 91 14.83 6.90 -18.33
N GLU A 92 15.32 6.33 -17.22
CA GLU A 92 15.56 4.88 -17.10
C GLU A 92 14.27 4.12 -16.72
N ARG A 93 13.27 4.84 -16.20
CA ARG A 93 11.96 4.28 -15.81
C ARG A 93 11.10 3.84 -16.98
N ASP A 94 11.25 4.47 -18.15
CA ASP A 94 10.33 4.33 -19.28
C ASP A 94 10.77 3.26 -20.30
N GLN A 95 12.01 2.76 -20.19
CA GLN A 95 12.61 1.84 -21.17
C GLN A 95 12.69 0.37 -20.73
N TRP A 96 12.34 0.05 -19.49
CA TRP A 96 12.53 -1.31 -18.94
C TRP A 96 11.22 -1.92 -18.44
N GLU A 97 10.74 -2.93 -19.15
CA GLU A 97 9.63 -3.78 -18.72
C GLU A 97 10.21 -4.99 -17.96
N PRO A 98 9.95 -5.13 -16.66
CA PRO A 98 10.48 -6.25 -15.88
C PRO A 98 9.84 -7.57 -16.33
N THR A 99 10.69 -8.54 -16.65
CA THR A 99 10.30 -9.82 -17.26
C THR A 99 9.86 -10.86 -16.25
N ASP A 100 10.23 -10.68 -14.97
CA ASP A 100 9.91 -11.60 -13.87
C ASP A 100 9.56 -10.85 -12.57
N GLU A 101 8.95 -11.54 -11.61
CA GLU A 101 8.48 -11.03 -10.31
C GLU A 101 9.61 -10.42 -9.47
N THR A 102 10.80 -11.01 -9.53
CA THR A 102 11.96 -10.49 -8.79
C THR A 102 12.41 -9.13 -9.33
N GLU A 103 12.39 -8.96 -10.65
CA GLU A 103 12.72 -7.69 -11.31
C GLU A 103 11.64 -6.63 -11.06
N ARG A 104 10.35 -7.04 -11.06
CA ARG A 104 9.22 -6.17 -10.71
C ARG A 104 9.36 -5.59 -9.32
N ALA A 105 9.70 -6.41 -8.34
CA ALA A 105 9.91 -5.96 -6.98
C ALA A 105 11.15 -5.07 -6.82
N ALA A 106 12.24 -5.36 -7.55
CA ALA A 106 13.40 -4.47 -7.58
C ALA A 106 13.05 -3.11 -8.19
N SER A 107 12.21 -3.08 -9.22
CA SER A 107 11.66 -1.86 -9.80
C SER A 107 10.78 -1.09 -8.82
N ASP A 108 9.92 -1.77 -8.06
CA ASP A 108 9.09 -1.13 -7.03
C ASP A 108 9.91 -0.50 -5.93
N LEU A 109 10.85 -1.25 -5.35
CA LEU A 109 11.77 -0.77 -4.32
C LEU A 109 12.57 0.44 -4.81
N ARG A 110 13.00 0.42 -6.09
CA ARG A 110 13.65 1.59 -6.73
C ARG A 110 12.69 2.76 -6.89
N SER A 111 11.43 2.52 -7.28
CA SER A 111 10.44 3.58 -7.45
C SER A 111 9.99 4.24 -6.14
N LEU A 112 10.21 3.55 -5.01
CA LEU A 112 9.99 4.03 -3.65
C LEU A 112 11.30 4.39 -2.93
N SER A 113 12.42 4.47 -3.66
CA SER A 113 13.72 4.86 -3.12
C SER A 113 13.86 6.37 -2.95
N GLY A 114 14.63 6.79 -1.95
CA GLY A 114 14.89 8.19 -1.64
C GLY A 114 14.36 8.63 -0.27
N PRO A 115 14.92 9.72 0.29
CA PRO A 115 14.69 10.11 1.68
C PRO A 115 13.24 10.55 1.95
N VAL A 116 12.58 11.16 0.96
CA VAL A 116 11.19 11.60 1.06
C VAL A 116 10.25 10.40 1.16
N TRP A 117 10.46 9.38 0.33
CA TRP A 117 9.60 8.20 0.29
C TRP A 117 9.78 7.31 1.52
N LYS A 118 11.02 7.16 1.98
CA LYS A 118 11.28 6.43 3.23
C LYS A 118 10.66 7.13 4.44
N ALA A 119 10.61 8.47 4.45
CA ALA A 119 9.87 9.22 5.45
C ALA A 119 8.36 8.99 5.32
N ALA A 120 7.79 9.07 4.12
CA ALA A 120 6.37 8.80 3.88
C ALA A 120 5.94 7.38 4.29
N ILE A 121 6.77 6.37 4.03
CA ILE A 121 6.50 4.98 4.49
C ILE A 121 6.52 4.90 6.01
N ARG A 122 7.43 5.61 6.70
CA ARG A 122 7.44 5.67 8.17
C ARG A 122 6.20 6.36 8.72
N GLU A 123 5.79 7.47 8.14
CA GLU A 123 4.55 8.15 8.52
C GLU A 123 3.33 7.25 8.30
N PHE A 124 3.31 6.50 7.19
CA PHE A 124 2.26 5.53 6.91
C PHE A 124 2.26 4.35 7.89
N ILE A 125 3.42 3.86 8.33
CA ILE A 125 3.53 2.85 9.39
C ILE A 125 2.89 3.34 10.69
N GLU A 126 3.17 4.58 11.09
CA GLU A 126 2.54 5.18 12.28
C GLU A 126 1.02 5.36 12.11
N PHE A 127 0.58 5.75 10.91
CA PHE A 127 -0.85 5.81 10.56
C PHE A 127 -1.54 4.45 10.71
N CYS A 128 -0.94 3.39 10.18
CA CYS A 128 -1.46 2.03 10.31
C CYS A 128 -1.42 1.51 11.76
N ARG A 129 -0.42 1.91 12.56
CA ARG A 129 -0.33 1.57 14.00
C ARG A 129 -1.39 2.27 14.84
N ALA A 130 -1.92 3.40 14.40
CA ALA A 130 -3.01 4.09 15.08
C ALA A 130 -4.33 3.31 15.01
N GLY A 131 -4.50 2.43 14.01
CA GLY A 131 -5.66 1.53 13.88
C GLY A 131 -6.02 1.23 12.43
N GLY A 132 -7.18 0.59 12.25
CA GLY A 132 -7.73 0.32 10.92
C GLY A 132 -8.12 1.60 10.19
N PHE A 133 -8.15 1.56 8.85
CA PHE A 133 -8.42 2.72 8.02
C PHE A 133 -9.31 2.35 6.82
N THR A 134 -9.94 3.35 6.24
CA THR A 134 -10.84 3.22 5.10
C THR A 134 -10.19 3.79 3.83
N ILE A 135 -10.38 3.13 2.69
CA ILE A 135 -9.81 3.50 1.39
C ILE A 135 -10.91 4.15 0.52
N GLY A 136 -10.75 5.42 0.13
CA GLY A 136 -11.68 6.19 -0.71
C GLY A 136 -11.04 6.89 -1.90
#